data_AF-A0A7W9DPN0-F1
#
_entry.id   AF-A0A7W9DPN0-F1
#
_cell.length_a   1.000
_cell.length_b   1.000
_cell.length_c   1.000
_cell.angle_alpha   90.00
_cell.angle_beta   90.00
_cell.angle_gamma   90.00
#
_symmetry.space_group_name_H-M   'P 1'
#
loop_
_entity.id
_entity.type
_entity.pdbx_description
1 polymer ?
#
loop_
_entity_poly.entity_id
_entity_poly.type
_entity_poly.pdbx_seq_one_letter_code
_entity_poly.pdbx_strand_id
1 'polypeptide(L)'
;MTTARTRSIAARREADMLDACAVLQEALADAKQAYEADPSEETLTARRDAMAKMHEFRAFIRSVARVRQLRHDLAHSSLLKARPDLRAAAERELARLEPEFGAFADGQGPPSLPRPSDAQVQAKTIRGRGRANTAGGA
;
A
#
# COMPACT_ATOMS: atom_id res chain seq x y z
N MET A 1 8.53 -33.17 -2.31
CA MET A 1 7.08 -32.81 -2.37
C MET A 1 6.84 -31.37 -1.86
N THR A 2 7.73 -30.43 -2.22
CA THR A 2 7.94 -29.18 -1.45
C THR A 2 7.78 -27.92 -2.30
N THR A 3 7.94 -28.01 -3.62
CA THR A 3 7.93 -26.86 -4.54
C THR A 3 6.52 -26.33 -4.85
N ALA A 4 5.51 -27.20 -4.92
CA ALA A 4 4.13 -26.80 -5.21
C ALA A 4 3.50 -25.99 -4.06
N ARG A 5 3.77 -26.36 -2.81
CA ARG A 5 3.24 -25.67 -1.61
C ARG A 5 3.86 -24.28 -1.43
N THR A 6 5.15 -24.13 -1.70
CA THR A 6 5.81 -22.82 -1.61
C THR A 6 5.34 -21.88 -2.72
N ARG A 7 5.14 -22.41 -3.94
CA ARG A 7 4.59 -21.63 -5.06
C ARG A 7 3.15 -21.17 -4.81
N SER A 8 2.30 -22.01 -4.23
CA SER A 8 0.91 -21.63 -3.94
C SER A 8 0.81 -20.56 -2.83
N ILE A 9 1.69 -20.60 -1.83
CA ILE A 9 1.77 -19.57 -0.79
C ILE A 9 2.23 -18.23 -1.39
N ALA A 10 3.24 -18.25 -2.25
CA ALA A 10 3.72 -17.05 -2.92
C ALA A 10 2.62 -16.40 -3.80
N ALA A 11 1.93 -17.21 -4.62
CA ALA A 11 0.87 -16.74 -5.50
C ALA A 11 -0.32 -16.13 -4.74
N ARG A 12 -0.71 -16.72 -3.59
CA ARG A 12 -1.79 -16.17 -2.75
C ARG A 12 -1.45 -14.78 -2.22
N ARG A 13 -0.21 -14.58 -1.75
CA ARG A 13 0.20 -13.27 -1.23
C ARG A 13 0.30 -12.21 -2.31
N GLU A 14 0.75 -12.58 -3.50
CA GLU A 14 0.74 -11.69 -4.64
C GLU A 14 -0.69 -11.27 -4.99
N ALA A 15 -1.65 -12.21 -4.97
CA ALA A 15 -3.06 -11.90 -5.11
C ALA A 15 -3.56 -10.94 -4.01
N ASP A 16 -3.27 -11.22 -2.73
CA ASP A 16 -3.66 -10.33 -1.61
C ASP A 16 -3.12 -8.90 -1.77
N MET A 17 -1.89 -8.75 -2.31
CA MET A 17 -1.28 -7.45 -2.58
C MET A 17 -1.94 -6.71 -3.75
N LEU A 18 -2.31 -7.45 -4.80
CA LEU A 18 -3.02 -6.90 -5.95
C LEU A 18 -4.44 -6.46 -5.54
N ASP A 19 -5.12 -7.25 -4.72
CA ASP A 19 -6.44 -6.94 -4.19
C ASP A 19 -6.40 -5.68 -3.31
N ALA A 20 -5.43 -5.57 -2.40
CA ALA A 20 -5.25 -4.36 -1.61
C ALA A 20 -4.92 -3.12 -2.46
N CYS A 21 -4.15 -3.30 -3.53
CA CYS A 21 -3.88 -2.22 -4.48
C CYS A 21 -5.15 -1.77 -5.20
N ALA A 22 -5.99 -2.71 -5.63
CA ALA A 22 -7.26 -2.41 -6.28
C ALA A 22 -8.20 -1.63 -5.35
N VAL A 23 -8.37 -2.07 -4.09
CA VAL A 23 -9.19 -1.37 -3.08
C VAL A 23 -8.71 0.06 -2.85
N LEU A 24 -7.39 0.27 -2.73
CA LEU A 24 -6.84 1.63 -2.54
C LEU A 24 -6.99 2.51 -3.80
N GLN A 25 -6.94 1.92 -4.99
CA GLN A 25 -7.15 2.64 -6.25
C GLN A 25 -8.61 3.07 -6.41
N GLU A 26 -9.55 2.18 -6.09
CA GLU A 26 -10.98 2.47 -6.07
C GLU A 26 -11.30 3.58 -5.06
N ALA A 27 -10.85 3.44 -3.81
CA ALA A 27 -11.06 4.47 -2.78
C ALA A 27 -10.49 5.85 -3.17
N LEU A 28 -9.34 5.88 -3.87
CA LEU A 28 -8.76 7.12 -4.37
C LEU A 28 -9.56 7.70 -5.54
N ALA A 29 -10.10 6.86 -6.42
CA ALA A 29 -10.96 7.29 -7.52
C ALA A 29 -12.25 7.90 -6.97
N ASP A 30 -12.90 7.21 -6.03
CA ASP A 30 -14.13 7.67 -5.36
C ASP A 30 -13.91 9.01 -4.65
N ALA A 31 -12.82 9.14 -3.90
CA ALA A 31 -12.51 10.39 -3.18
C ALA A 31 -12.21 11.56 -4.13
N LYS A 32 -11.61 11.29 -5.31
CA LYS A 32 -11.43 12.31 -6.35
C LYS A 32 -12.76 12.72 -6.95
N GLN A 33 -13.61 11.76 -7.30
CA GLN A 33 -14.93 12.02 -7.87
C GLN A 33 -15.83 12.80 -6.88
N ALA A 34 -15.79 12.45 -5.60
CA ALA A 34 -16.52 13.17 -4.55
C ALA A 34 -16.07 14.63 -4.42
N TYR A 35 -14.76 14.90 -4.46
CA TYR A 35 -14.22 16.27 -4.44
C TYR A 35 -14.55 17.05 -5.71
N GLU A 36 -14.54 16.40 -6.88
CA GLU A 36 -14.95 17.03 -8.14
C GLU A 36 -16.43 17.38 -8.16
N ALA A 37 -17.28 16.56 -7.53
CA ALA A 37 -18.72 16.80 -7.41
C ALA A 37 -19.07 17.86 -6.35
N ASP A 38 -18.35 17.88 -5.22
CA ASP A 38 -18.51 18.85 -4.13
C ASP A 38 -17.14 19.26 -3.54
N PRO A 39 -16.59 20.44 -3.90
CA PRO A 39 -15.28 20.90 -3.45
C PRO A 39 -15.29 21.47 -2.02
N SER A 40 -15.78 20.72 -1.04
CA SER A 40 -15.79 21.08 0.37
C SER A 40 -14.48 20.70 1.09
N GLU A 41 -14.25 21.25 2.29
CA GLU A 41 -13.10 20.86 3.12
C GLU A 41 -13.13 19.38 3.52
N GLU A 42 -14.33 18.82 3.67
CA GLU A 42 -14.54 17.40 4.00
C GLU A 42 -14.06 16.49 2.85
N THR A 43 -14.52 16.74 1.62
CA THR A 43 -14.12 15.95 0.45
C THR A 43 -12.65 16.16 0.08
N LEU A 44 -12.11 17.37 0.32
CA LEU A 44 -10.68 17.64 0.17
C LEU A 44 -9.84 16.81 1.16
N THR A 45 -10.28 16.71 2.41
CA THR A 45 -9.62 15.91 3.44
C THR A 45 -9.66 14.43 3.07
N ALA A 46 -10.83 13.91 2.71
CA ALA A 46 -10.99 12.51 2.27
C ALA A 46 -10.08 12.18 1.07
N ARG A 47 -9.97 13.08 0.09
CA ARG A 47 -9.06 12.93 -1.06
C ARG A 47 -7.59 12.90 -0.62
N ARG A 48 -7.17 13.80 0.28
CA ARG A 48 -5.80 13.83 0.81
C ARG A 48 -5.45 12.54 1.55
N ASP A 49 -6.38 12.05 2.37
CA ASP A 49 -6.20 10.80 3.11
C ASP A 49 -6.08 9.59 2.17
N ALA A 50 -6.92 9.51 1.14
CA ALA A 50 -6.82 8.44 0.15
C ALA A 50 -5.49 8.48 -0.61
N MET A 51 -5.01 9.69 -0.96
CA MET A 51 -3.69 9.86 -1.57
C MET A 51 -2.55 9.44 -0.63
N ALA A 52 -2.63 9.80 0.66
CA ALA A 52 -1.64 9.42 1.67
C ALA A 52 -1.55 7.90 1.82
N LYS A 53 -2.70 7.22 1.94
CA LYS A 53 -2.78 5.75 2.04
C LYS A 53 -2.17 5.04 0.81
N MET A 54 -2.46 5.54 -0.40
CA MET A 54 -1.84 5.01 -1.62
C MET A 54 -0.32 5.24 -1.65
N HIS A 55 0.14 6.40 -1.18
CA HIS A 55 1.56 6.71 -1.10
C HIS A 55 2.29 5.81 -0.09
N GLU A 56 1.73 5.62 1.10
CA GLU A 56 2.23 4.73 2.14
C GLU A 56 2.34 3.29 1.63
N PHE A 57 1.29 2.79 0.98
CA PHE A 57 1.30 1.46 0.38
C PHE A 57 2.43 1.31 -0.66
N ARG A 58 2.58 2.27 -1.58
CA ARG A 58 3.67 2.26 -2.57
C ARG A 58 5.05 2.37 -1.92
N ALA A 59 5.19 3.11 -0.83
CA ALA A 59 6.43 3.20 -0.07
C ALA A 59 6.77 1.84 0.57
N PHE A 60 5.78 1.19 1.20
CA PHE A 60 5.91 -0.15 1.75
C PHE A 60 6.40 -1.17 0.70
N ILE A 61 5.75 -1.23 -0.47
CA ILE A 61 6.14 -2.15 -1.56
C ILE A 61 7.59 -1.90 -2.00
N ARG A 62 7.98 -0.64 -2.16
CA ARG A 62 9.35 -0.26 -2.55
C ARG A 62 10.37 -0.65 -1.48
N SER A 63 10.05 -0.49 -0.19
CA SER A 63 10.91 -0.91 0.92
C SER A 63 11.14 -2.42 0.94
N VAL A 64 10.08 -3.22 0.72
CA VAL A 64 10.19 -4.68 0.63
C VAL A 64 11.07 -5.09 -0.56
N ALA A 65 10.88 -4.46 -1.72
CA ALA A 65 11.73 -4.71 -2.89
C ALA A 65 13.18 -4.29 -2.63
N ARG A 66 13.41 -3.18 -1.92
CA ARG A 66 14.74 -2.68 -1.56
C ARG A 66 15.48 -3.65 -0.64
N VAL A 67 14.82 -4.24 0.36
CA VAL A 67 15.42 -5.28 1.21
C VAL A 67 15.88 -6.48 0.36
N ARG A 68 15.02 -6.99 -0.52
CA ARG A 68 15.39 -8.09 -1.43
C ARG A 68 16.61 -7.75 -2.28
N GLN A 69 16.63 -6.54 -2.85
CA GLN A 69 17.73 -6.05 -3.65
C GLN A 69 19.04 -5.95 -2.85
N LEU A 70 18.99 -5.37 -1.65
CA LEU A 70 20.17 -5.22 -0.78
C LEU A 70 20.74 -6.59 -0.37
N ARG A 71 19.90 -7.55 0.00
CA ARG A 71 20.33 -8.92 0.31
C ARG A 71 21.00 -9.59 -0.89
N HIS A 72 20.42 -9.45 -2.08
CA HIS A 72 21.01 -9.95 -3.32
C HIS A 72 22.36 -9.29 -3.63
N ASP A 73 22.43 -7.96 -3.58
CA ASP A 73 23.64 -7.22 -3.92
C ASP A 73 24.78 -7.52 -2.93
N LEU A 74 24.50 -7.60 -1.63
CA LEU A 74 25.52 -7.93 -0.63
C LEU A 74 26.09 -9.34 -0.81
N ALA A 75 25.27 -10.28 -1.31
CA ALA A 75 25.69 -11.64 -1.59
C ALA A 75 26.44 -11.78 -2.92
N HIS A 76 26.04 -11.03 -3.95
CA HIS A 76 26.43 -11.34 -5.34
C HIS A 76 27.12 -10.20 -6.09
N SER A 77 26.99 -8.95 -5.65
CA SER A 77 27.57 -7.81 -6.36
C SER A 77 29.09 -7.78 -6.27
N SER A 78 29.75 -7.90 -7.42
CA SER A 78 31.21 -7.71 -7.55
C SER A 78 31.62 -6.27 -7.25
N LEU A 79 30.75 -5.30 -7.57
CA LEU A 79 30.98 -3.88 -7.26
C LEU A 79 31.10 -3.66 -5.75
N LEU A 80 30.18 -4.21 -4.95
CA LEU A 80 30.24 -4.08 -3.49
C LEU A 80 31.42 -4.85 -2.88
N LYS A 81 31.89 -5.92 -3.51
CA LYS A 81 33.14 -6.59 -3.12
C LYS A 81 34.37 -5.69 -3.34
N ALA A 82 34.38 -4.94 -4.43
CA ALA A 82 35.48 -4.02 -4.77
C ALA A 82 35.40 -2.67 -4.03
N ARG A 83 34.25 -2.33 -3.43
CA ARG A 83 33.97 -1.03 -2.80
C ARG A 83 33.45 -1.20 -1.37
N PRO A 84 34.37 -1.31 -0.37
CA PRO A 84 33.99 -1.51 1.03
C PRO A 84 33.12 -0.38 1.61
N ASP A 85 33.30 0.85 1.13
CA ASP A 85 32.52 2.03 1.49
C ASP A 85 31.04 1.87 1.12
N LEU A 86 30.78 1.45 -0.12
CA LEU A 86 29.43 1.22 -0.62
C LEU A 86 28.80 -0.02 0.04
N ARG A 87 29.60 -1.05 0.30
CA ARG A 87 29.16 -2.24 1.02
C ARG A 87 28.70 -1.89 2.43
N ALA A 88 29.50 -1.14 3.19
CA ALA A 88 29.12 -0.71 4.54
C ALA A 88 27.85 0.17 4.55
N ALA A 89 27.67 1.02 3.53
CA ALA A 89 26.43 1.77 3.38
C ALA A 89 25.22 0.86 3.12
N ALA A 90 25.35 -0.13 2.24
CA ALA A 90 24.30 -1.11 1.95
C ALA A 90 23.97 -1.98 3.18
N GLU A 91 24.97 -2.41 3.95
CA GLU A 91 24.77 -3.16 5.20
C GLU A 91 24.02 -2.33 6.25
N ARG A 92 24.36 -1.04 6.41
CA ARG A 92 23.61 -0.13 7.31
C ARG A 92 22.18 0.10 6.85
N GLU A 93 21.97 0.29 5.55
CA GLU A 93 20.62 0.46 5.01
C GLU A 93 19.79 -0.80 5.20
N LEU A 94 20.37 -1.99 4.97
CA LEU A 94 19.73 -3.26 5.22
C LEU A 94 19.39 -3.39 6.71
N ALA A 95 20.34 -3.15 7.62
CA ALA A 95 20.10 -3.21 9.07
C ALA A 95 18.97 -2.28 9.54
N ARG A 96 18.76 -1.14 8.87
CA ARG A 96 17.64 -0.23 9.15
C ARG A 96 16.29 -0.78 8.69
N LEU A 97 16.24 -1.40 7.51
CA LEU A 97 14.99 -1.87 6.88
C LEU A 97 14.59 -3.28 7.31
N GLU A 98 15.56 -4.13 7.63
CA GLU A 98 15.39 -5.56 7.93
C GLU A 98 14.41 -5.83 9.08
N PRO A 99 14.43 -5.10 10.22
CA PRO A 99 13.51 -5.38 11.33
C PRO A 99 12.03 -5.15 10.96
N GLU A 100 11.77 -4.19 10.07
CA GLU A 100 10.42 -3.78 9.69
C GLU A 100 9.90 -4.53 8.46
N PHE A 101 10.75 -4.72 7.45
CA PHE A 101 10.36 -5.24 6.15
C PHE A 101 10.93 -6.63 5.82
N GLY A 102 11.87 -7.15 6.61
CA GLY A 102 12.55 -8.43 6.36
C GLY A 102 11.58 -9.61 6.28
N ALA A 103 10.63 -9.69 7.22
CA ALA A 103 9.61 -10.74 7.22
C ALA A 103 8.74 -10.70 5.94
N PHE A 104 8.41 -9.52 5.42
CA PHE A 104 7.66 -9.39 4.17
C PHE A 104 8.53 -9.72 2.94
N ALA A 105 9.81 -9.37 2.97
CA ALA A 105 10.77 -9.71 1.92
C ALA A 105 10.90 -11.23 1.74
N ASP A 106 10.91 -11.98 2.84
CA ASP A 106 10.95 -13.45 2.86
C ASP A 106 9.61 -14.13 2.53
N GLY A 107 8.53 -13.36 2.40
CA GLY A 107 7.20 -13.94 2.35
C GLY A 107 6.93 -14.73 3.63
N GLN A 108 7.17 -14.13 4.79
CA GLN A 108 6.75 -14.64 6.10
C GLN A 108 5.94 -13.62 6.90
N GLY A 109 5.82 -12.38 6.42
CA GLY A 109 4.99 -11.35 7.04
C GLY A 109 3.51 -11.77 7.15
N PRO A 110 2.77 -11.23 8.14
CA PRO A 110 1.36 -11.53 8.32
C PRO A 110 0.57 -11.15 7.04
N PRO A 111 -0.54 -11.84 6.74
CA PRO A 111 -1.41 -11.51 5.60
C PRO A 111 -2.06 -10.12 5.73
N SER A 112 -2.02 -9.53 6.93
CA SER A 112 -2.32 -8.13 7.11
C SER A 112 -1.14 -7.30 6.61
N LEU A 113 -1.22 -6.89 5.35
CA LEU A 113 -0.64 -5.62 4.88
C LEU A 113 -0.90 -4.54 5.95
N PRO A 114 -0.06 -3.49 6.06
CA PRO A 114 -0.40 -2.36 6.89
C PRO A 114 -1.80 -1.91 6.48
N ARG A 115 -2.79 -2.25 7.33
CA ARG A 115 -4.13 -1.76 7.14
C ARG A 115 -3.95 -0.24 7.21
N PRO A 116 -4.47 0.53 6.25
CA PRO A 116 -4.53 1.97 6.44
C PRO A 116 -5.10 2.17 7.84
N SER A 117 -4.39 2.92 8.68
CA SER A 117 -4.64 2.97 10.12
C SER A 117 -6.14 3.01 10.39
N ASP A 118 -6.58 2.28 11.42
CA ASP A 118 -7.98 2.17 11.86
C ASP A 118 -8.56 3.52 12.37
N ALA A 119 -8.29 4.63 11.67
CA ALA A 119 -9.23 5.71 11.56
C ALA A 119 -10.49 5.14 10.90
N GLN A 120 -11.41 4.66 11.76
CA GLN A 120 -12.81 4.47 11.45
C GLN A 120 -13.34 5.77 10.85
N VAL A 121 -13.20 5.95 9.54
CA VAL A 121 -14.04 6.86 8.80
C VAL A 121 -15.39 6.16 8.78
N GLN A 122 -16.19 6.43 9.81
CA GLN A 122 -17.62 6.14 9.76
C GLN A 122 -18.13 6.88 8.53
N ALA A 123 -18.27 6.17 7.41
CA ALA A 123 -19.11 6.61 6.31
C ALA A 123 -20.51 6.70 6.90
N LYS A 124 -20.87 7.88 7.42
CA LYS A 124 -22.25 8.19 7.75
C LYS A 124 -23.01 8.01 6.46
N THR A 125 -23.84 6.97 6.42
CA THR A 125 -24.81 6.77 5.37
C THR A 125 -25.66 8.04 5.33
N ILE A 126 -25.37 8.94 4.40
CA ILE A 126 -26.23 10.09 4.15
C ILE A 126 -27.52 9.49 3.60
N ARG A 127 -28.46 9.23 4.51
CA ARG A 127 -29.78 8.72 4.22
C ARG A 127 -30.41 9.75 3.30
N GLY A 128 -30.43 9.46 2.00
CA GLY A 128 -31.01 10.29 0.97
C GLY A 128 -32.41 10.70 1.40
N ARG A 129 -32.55 11.96 1.80
CA ARG A 129 -33.84 12.54 2.20
C ARG A 129 -34.58 12.87 0.92
N GLY A 130 -35.12 11.83 0.27
CA GLY A 130 -36.14 11.99 -0.76
C GLY A 130 -37.38 12.59 -0.10
N ARG A 131 -37.45 13.93 -0.08
CA ARG A 131 -38.71 14.63 0.09
C ARG A 131 -39.33 14.80 -1.30
N ALA A 132 -40.41 14.07 -1.49
CA ALA A 132 -41.33 14.17 -2.61
C ALA A 132 -42.10 15.51 -2.63
N ASN A 133 -42.68 15.78 -3.81
CA ASN A 133 -43.79 16.70 -4.15
C ASN A 133 -43.42 18.18 -4.39
N THR A 134 -43.94 18.93 -5.38
CA THR A 134 -44.97 18.75 -6.44
C THR A 134 -45.00 20.04 -7.30
N ALA A 135 -45.25 19.89 -8.61
CA ALA A 135 -46.09 20.70 -9.53
C ALA A 135 -45.85 22.20 -9.85
N GLY A 136 -46.05 22.52 -11.15
CA GLY A 136 -46.30 23.85 -11.74
C GLY A 136 -45.19 24.25 -12.72
N GLY A 137 -45.34 24.31 -14.05
CA GLY A 137 -46.48 24.70 -14.87
C GLY A 137 -46.04 25.91 -15.69
N ALA A 138 -45.78 25.71 -16.98
CA ALA A 138 -45.85 26.70 -18.07
C ALA A 138 -45.86 25.94 -19.40
#